data_AF-A0A7J9L662-F1
#
_entry.id   AF-A0A7J9L662-F1
#
_cell.length_a   1.000
_cell.length_b   1.000
_cell.length_c   1.000
_cell.angle_alpha   90.00
_cell.angle_beta   90.00
_cell.angle_gamma   90.00
#
_symmetry.space_group_name_H-M   'P 1'
#
loop_
_entity.id
_entity.type
_entity.pdbx_description
1 polymer ?
#
loop_
_entity_poly.entity_id
_entity_poly.type
_entity_poly.pdbx_seq_one_letter_code
_entity_poly.pdbx_strand_id
1 'polypeptide(L)'
;GFGRGGGRGGGGFRDEGPPAEVVEVSTFVHACEGDAVTKLTNEKIPYFNANIFLQNKTQIGKVDEIFGPINESYFSIKMLEGIVATSYAPGDKFYIDPSKLLPLARFLPQPKGQAQGGGRGGRGGGRGGGRGGGRGGGGFRGRGAPRGG
;
A
#
# COMPACT_ATOMS: atom_id res chain seq x y z
N GLY A 1 -34.74 -25.51 -10.52
CA GLY A 1 -34.89 -25.04 -9.14
C GLY A 1 -33.59 -25.25 -8.38
N PHE A 2 -33.38 -24.44 -7.34
CA PHE A 2 -32.34 -24.49 -6.31
C PHE A 2 -31.02 -23.80 -6.65
N GLY A 3 -30.96 -22.53 -6.19
CA GLY A 3 -29.75 -21.71 -6.20
C GLY A 3 -28.70 -22.20 -5.22
N ARG A 4 -27.45 -21.83 -5.50
CA ARG A 4 -26.32 -22.01 -4.58
C ARG A 4 -25.75 -20.63 -4.27
N GLY A 5 -26.22 -20.10 -3.15
CA GLY A 5 -25.62 -18.93 -2.51
C GLY A 5 -24.32 -19.28 -1.78
N GLY A 6 -23.59 -18.23 -1.42
CA GLY A 6 -22.50 -18.24 -0.43
C GLY A 6 -21.11 -18.42 -1.05
N GLY A 7 -20.15 -17.50 -0.88
CA GLY A 7 -20.15 -16.30 -0.08
C GLY A 7 -18.79 -15.60 -0.17
N ARG A 8 -18.83 -14.29 0.05
CA ARG A 8 -17.83 -13.43 0.69
C ARG A 8 -16.46 -14.07 0.95
N GLY A 9 -15.51 -13.81 0.05
CA GLY A 9 -14.08 -13.89 0.34
C GLY A 9 -13.57 -12.49 0.67
N GLY A 10 -13.86 -12.01 1.87
CA GLY A 10 -13.22 -10.81 2.40
C GLY A 10 -11.71 -11.03 2.38
N GLY A 11 -10.97 -10.11 1.77
CA GLY A 11 -9.52 -10.07 1.85
C GLY A 11 -9.14 -9.82 3.31
N GLY A 12 -9.07 -10.89 4.08
CA GLY A 12 -8.56 -10.86 5.43
C GLY A 12 -7.16 -10.27 5.38
N PHE A 13 -6.93 -9.29 6.25
CA PHE A 13 -5.61 -8.84 6.64
C PHE A 13 -4.81 -10.10 6.95
N ARG A 14 -3.97 -10.52 5.99
CA ARG A 14 -3.05 -11.62 6.24
C ARG A 14 -2.14 -11.11 7.33
N ASP A 15 -2.09 -11.82 8.45
CA ASP A 15 -0.90 -11.86 9.28
C ASP A 15 0.23 -12.34 8.36
N GLU A 16 0.82 -11.40 7.62
CA GLU A 16 2.11 -11.58 6.97
C GLU A 16 3.05 -11.89 8.13
N GLY A 17 3.45 -13.15 8.22
CA GLY A 17 4.38 -13.63 9.22
C GLY A 17 5.63 -12.73 9.31
N PRO A 18 6.46 -12.92 10.35
CA PRO A 18 7.56 -12.01 10.64
C PRO A 18 8.39 -11.72 9.39
N PRO A 19 8.70 -10.43 9.12
CA PRO A 19 9.24 -10.01 7.84
C PRO A 19 10.59 -10.68 7.56
N ALA A 20 10.86 -10.89 6.27
CA ALA A 20 12.09 -11.52 5.79
C ALA A 20 13.33 -10.74 6.28
N GLU A 21 13.22 -9.42 6.36
CA GLU A 21 14.22 -8.52 6.91
C GLU A 21 13.53 -7.30 7.55
N VAL A 22 14.26 -6.61 8.42
CA VAL A 22 13.81 -5.35 9.02
C VAL A 22 14.90 -4.30 8.82
N VAL A 23 14.50 -3.06 8.57
CA VAL A 23 15.41 -1.92 8.38
C VAL A 23 15.16 -0.88 9.46
N GLU A 24 16.21 -0.18 9.88
CA GLU A 24 16.10 0.89 10.87
C GLU A 24 15.19 2.00 10.36
N VAL A 25 14.24 2.44 11.19
CA VAL A 25 13.27 3.47 10.83
C VAL A 25 13.30 4.68 11.75
N SER A 26 13.52 4.47 13.04
CA SER A 26 13.45 5.55 14.02
C SER A 26 14.29 5.29 15.26
N THR A 27 14.46 6.36 16.04
CA THR A 27 15.05 6.33 17.37
C THR A 27 14.02 6.77 18.41
N PHE A 28 13.97 6.08 19.55
CA PHE A 28 13.11 6.42 20.66
C PHE A 28 13.49 7.79 21.24
N VAL A 29 12.47 8.60 21.56
CA VAL A 29 12.65 9.91 22.20
C VAL A 29 12.15 9.85 23.64
N HIS A 30 10.87 9.55 23.84
CA HIS A 30 10.25 9.41 25.15
C HIS A 30 8.92 8.66 25.06
N ALA A 31 8.39 8.21 26.20
CA ALA A 31 7.06 7.64 26.29
C ALA A 31 6.01 8.73 26.54
N CYS A 32 4.84 8.64 25.91
CA CYS A 32 3.71 9.54 26.10
C CYS A 32 2.42 8.72 26.21
N GLU A 33 1.73 8.79 27.35
CA GLU A 33 0.43 8.10 27.58
C GLU A 33 0.40 6.58 27.28
N GLY A 34 1.56 5.91 27.37
CA GLY A 34 1.71 4.48 27.08
C GLY A 34 2.24 4.18 25.68
N ASP A 35 2.27 5.17 24.79
CA ASP A 35 2.85 5.07 23.46
C ASP A 35 4.32 5.49 23.46
N ALA A 36 5.08 5.00 22.48
CA ALA A 36 6.45 5.43 22.26
C ALA A 36 6.51 6.54 21.20
N VAL A 37 7.04 7.70 21.56
CA VAL A 37 7.32 8.80 20.64
C VAL A 37 8.72 8.62 20.08
N THR A 38 8.83 8.64 18.74
CA THR A 38 10.08 8.32 18.06
C THR A 38 10.40 9.34 16.96
N LYS A 39 11.69 9.60 16.75
CA LYS A 39 12.19 10.46 15.67
C LYS A 39 12.51 9.62 14.46
N LEU A 40 11.92 9.95 13.31
CA LEU A 40 12.18 9.27 12.05
C LEU A 40 13.65 9.52 11.64
N THR A 41 14.39 8.44 11.41
CA THR A 41 15.78 8.50 10.91
C THR A 41 15.89 8.02 9.46
N ASN A 42 14.81 7.48 8.90
CA ASN A 42 14.72 7.01 7.52
C ASN A 42 14.27 8.11 6.56
N GLU A 43 14.75 8.07 5.31
CA GLU A 43 14.32 8.99 4.24
C GLU A 43 12.85 8.77 3.82
N LYS A 44 12.33 7.57 4.05
CA LYS A 44 10.96 7.17 3.71
C LYS A 44 10.05 7.23 4.92
N ILE A 45 8.79 7.56 4.68
CA ILE A 45 7.74 7.68 5.70
C ILE A 45 7.08 6.31 5.91
N PRO A 46 6.90 5.82 7.15
CA PRO A 46 6.21 4.56 7.40
C PRO A 46 4.72 4.62 7.02
N TYR A 47 4.13 3.47 6.66
CA TYR A 47 2.68 3.38 6.54
C TYR A 47 2.02 3.49 7.93
N PHE A 48 0.82 4.08 7.98
CA PHE A 48 -0.06 3.98 9.15
C PHE A 48 -0.37 2.51 9.47
N ASN A 49 -0.45 2.19 10.77
CA ASN A 49 -0.64 0.82 11.28
C ASN A 49 0.45 -0.18 10.86
N ALA A 50 1.60 0.26 10.35
CA ALA A 50 2.71 -0.66 10.06
C ALA A 50 3.30 -1.22 11.36
N ASN A 51 3.60 -2.51 11.37
CA ASN A 51 4.23 -3.17 12.51
C ASN A 51 5.65 -2.64 12.71
N ILE A 52 5.99 -2.35 13.97
CA ILE A 52 7.33 -1.93 14.39
C ILE A 52 7.98 -3.05 15.19
N PHE A 53 9.28 -3.23 14.95
CA PHE A 53 10.08 -4.32 15.47
C PHE A 53 11.36 -3.81 16.15
N LEU A 54 11.96 -4.68 16.96
CA LEU A 54 13.36 -4.58 17.37
C LEU A 54 14.26 -5.23 16.31
N GLN A 55 15.57 -5.07 16.45
CA GLN A 55 16.56 -5.64 15.52
C GLN A 55 16.46 -7.17 15.39
N ASN A 56 16.07 -7.85 16.47
CA ASN A 56 15.83 -9.30 16.52
C ASN A 56 14.49 -9.73 15.88
N LYS A 57 13.78 -8.80 15.22
CA LYS A 57 12.45 -8.99 14.60
C LYS A 57 11.31 -9.26 15.58
N THR A 58 11.51 -9.02 16.87
CA THR A 58 10.41 -9.03 17.85
C THR A 58 9.51 -7.82 17.58
N GLN A 59 8.23 -8.06 17.33
CA GLN A 59 7.25 -6.99 17.16
C GLN A 59 6.97 -6.32 18.51
N ILE A 60 6.97 -4.99 18.52
CA ILE A 60 6.75 -4.19 19.75
C ILE A 60 5.47 -3.36 19.74
N GLY A 61 4.93 -3.10 18.55
CA GLY A 61 3.84 -2.16 18.38
C GLY A 61 3.53 -1.93 16.92
N LYS A 62 2.77 -0.88 16.66
CA LYS A 62 2.45 -0.40 15.31
C LYS A 62 2.42 1.12 15.27
N VAL A 63 2.68 1.68 14.09
CA VAL A 63 2.59 3.13 13.87
C VAL A 63 1.15 3.60 14.03
N ASP A 64 0.93 4.66 14.81
CA ASP A 64 -0.40 5.26 15.01
C ASP A 64 -0.49 6.64 14.35
N GLU A 65 0.32 7.60 14.81
CA GLU A 65 0.30 8.97 14.31
C GLU A 65 1.66 9.40 13.78
N ILE A 66 1.69 10.11 12.64
CA ILE A 66 2.90 10.70 12.05
C ILE A 66 2.73 12.22 12.08
N PHE A 67 3.69 12.91 12.69
CA PHE A 67 3.62 14.34 12.95
C PHE A 67 5.00 15.01 12.89
N GLY A 68 5.04 16.33 13.11
CA GLY A 68 6.25 17.13 13.02
C GLY A 68 6.51 17.68 11.60
N PRO A 69 7.51 18.56 11.45
CA PRO A 69 7.86 19.13 10.16
C PRO A 69 8.56 18.10 9.27
N ILE A 70 8.47 18.27 7.95
CA ILE A 70 8.97 17.30 6.96
C ILE A 70 10.47 16.96 7.08
N ASN A 71 11.27 17.90 7.60
CA ASN A 71 12.70 17.72 7.84
C ASN A 71 13.02 17.00 9.14
N GLU A 72 12.08 17.00 10.10
CA GLU A 72 12.21 16.36 11.41
C GLU A 72 10.88 15.72 11.79
N SER A 73 10.52 14.66 11.06
CA SER A 73 9.29 13.92 11.31
C SER A 73 9.41 13.03 12.53
N TYR A 74 8.31 12.90 13.25
CA TYR A 74 8.13 12.00 14.38
C TYR A 74 6.95 11.07 14.11
N PHE A 75 6.91 9.96 14.82
CA PHE A 75 5.69 9.16 14.89
C PHE A 75 5.54 8.49 16.25
N SER A 76 4.27 8.31 16.64
CA SER A 76 3.90 7.50 17.79
C SER A 76 3.75 6.04 17.41
N ILE A 77 4.15 5.17 18.33
CA ILE A 77 3.96 3.73 18.24
C ILE A 77 2.98 3.34 19.32
N LYS A 78 1.86 2.78 18.90
CA LYS A 78 0.93 2.08 19.79
C LYS A 78 1.55 0.76 20.20
N MET A 79 1.91 0.66 21.47
CA MET A 79 2.60 -0.51 22.00
C MET A 79 1.68 -1.74 22.01
N LEU A 80 2.25 -2.92 21.77
CA LEU A 80 1.53 -4.18 21.98
C LEU A 80 1.32 -4.44 23.47
N GLU A 81 0.33 -5.27 23.78
CA GLU A 81 0.05 -5.71 25.14
C GLU A 81 1.29 -6.34 25.79
N GLY A 82 1.58 -5.96 27.04
CA GLY A 82 2.75 -6.44 27.79
C GLY A 82 4.06 -5.71 27.47
N ILE A 83 4.07 -4.79 26.50
CA ILE A 83 5.25 -3.98 26.17
C ILE A 83 5.02 -2.55 26.66
N VAL A 84 5.95 -2.05 27.47
CA VAL A 84 5.81 -0.76 28.14
C VAL A 84 6.76 0.25 27.49
N ALA A 85 6.25 1.36 26.95
CA ALA A 85 7.09 2.36 26.28
C ALA A 85 8.19 2.94 27.19
N THR A 86 7.97 3.03 28.50
CA THR A 86 8.95 3.53 29.48
C THR A 86 10.11 2.56 29.74
N SER A 87 10.09 1.34 29.18
CA SER A 87 11.24 0.43 29.29
C SER A 87 12.37 0.76 28.31
N TYR A 88 12.12 1.64 27.34
CA TYR A 88 13.10 2.07 26.35
C TYR A 88 13.79 3.37 26.78
N ALA A 89 15.04 3.53 26.35
CA ALA A 89 15.84 4.71 26.59
C ALA A 89 15.95 5.58 25.33
N PRO A 90 16.10 6.92 25.48
CA PRO A 90 16.33 7.81 24.34
C PRO A 90 17.51 7.33 23.49
N GLY A 91 17.30 7.20 22.18
CA GLY A 91 18.28 6.67 21.23
C GLY A 91 18.13 5.19 20.89
N ASP A 92 17.28 4.43 21.61
CA ASP A 92 16.96 3.05 21.23
C ASP A 92 16.37 2.98 19.82
N LYS A 93 16.81 2.00 19.05
CA LYS A 93 16.48 1.88 17.62
C LYS A 93 15.30 0.98 17.39
N PHE A 94 14.41 1.41 16.50
CA PHE A 94 13.29 0.62 16.03
C PHE A 94 13.36 0.37 14.54
N TYR A 95 12.71 -0.72 14.13
CA TYR A 95 12.82 -1.30 12.80
C TYR A 95 11.46 -1.57 12.19
N ILE A 96 11.40 -1.60 10.86
CA ILE A 96 10.19 -1.83 10.09
C ILE A 96 10.49 -2.74 8.90
N ASP A 97 9.46 -3.40 8.36
CA ASP A 97 9.54 -4.05 7.06
C ASP A 97 9.75 -2.98 5.96
N PRO A 98 10.78 -3.11 5.09
CA PRO A 98 11.06 -2.13 4.04
C PRO A 98 9.92 -1.95 3.03
N SER A 99 9.03 -2.93 2.88
CA SER A 99 7.83 -2.83 2.04
C SER A 99 6.75 -1.90 2.62
N LYS A 100 6.84 -1.57 3.91
CA LYS A 100 5.93 -0.67 4.63
C LYS A 100 6.51 0.74 4.78
N LEU A 101 7.28 1.18 3.77
CA LEU A 101 7.81 2.54 3.67
C LEU A 101 7.35 3.23 2.38
N LEU A 102 6.95 4.50 2.49
CA LEU A 102 6.48 5.37 1.42
C LEU A 102 7.54 6.43 1.09
N PRO A 103 7.81 6.70 -0.20
CA PRO A 103 8.73 7.78 -0.56
C PRO A 103 8.14 9.15 -0.18
N LEU A 104 8.99 10.03 0.38
CA LEU A 104 8.61 11.37 0.84
C LEU A 104 7.85 12.18 -0.22
N ALA A 105 8.19 12.01 -1.50
CA ALA A 105 7.51 12.67 -2.62
C ALA A 105 5.99 12.51 -2.57
N ARG A 106 5.46 11.41 -2.02
CA ARG A 106 4.01 11.18 -1.87
C ARG A 106 3.30 12.22 -1.01
N PHE A 107 4.04 12.93 -0.17
CA PHE A 107 3.56 13.94 0.76
C PHE A 107 3.90 15.37 0.32
N LEU A 108 4.61 15.53 -0.80
CA LEU A 108 4.93 16.84 -1.39
C LEU A 108 3.95 17.18 -2.53
N PRO A 109 3.71 18.48 -2.79
CA PRO A 109 2.94 18.92 -3.95
C PRO A 109 3.54 18.34 -5.22
N GLN A 110 2.71 17.62 -5.99
CA GLN A 110 3.14 17.04 -7.25
C GLN A 110 3.10 18.10 -8.36
N PRO A 111 4.10 18.13 -9.26
CA PRO A 111 4.01 18.91 -10.49
C PRO A 111 2.75 18.54 -11.26
N LYS A 112 2.04 19.53 -11.83
CA LYS A 112 0.83 19.28 -12.62
C LYS A 112 1.15 18.32 -13.78
N GLY A 113 0.46 17.18 -13.82
CA GLY A 113 0.57 16.19 -14.90
C GLY A 113 1.32 14.90 -14.55
N GLN A 114 1.90 14.77 -13.35
CA GLN A 114 2.51 13.50 -12.92
C GLN A 114 1.43 12.58 -12.34
N ALA A 115 1.21 11.42 -12.96
CA ALA A 115 0.24 10.44 -12.48
C ALA A 115 0.67 9.92 -11.09
N GLN A 116 -0.22 10.05 -10.10
CA GLN A 116 0.00 9.54 -8.75
C GLN A 116 0.07 8.00 -8.83
N GLY A 117 1.28 7.44 -8.77
CA GLY A 117 1.51 5.99 -8.90
C GLY A 117 0.83 5.21 -7.77
N GLY A 118 -0.43 4.82 -7.95
CA GLY A 118 -1.24 4.20 -6.92
C GLY A 118 -2.51 3.67 -7.55
N GLY A 119 -2.40 2.57 -8.28
CA GLY A 119 -3.56 1.91 -8.87
C GLY A 119 -3.17 0.80 -9.85
N ARG A 120 -3.11 -0.44 -9.36
CA ARG A 120 -3.47 -1.59 -10.20
C ARG A 120 -4.94 -1.39 -10.60
N GLY A 121 -5.17 -0.88 -11.81
CA GLY A 121 -6.51 -0.55 -12.27
C GLY A 121 -6.57 -0.09 -13.72
N GLY A 122 -5.80 -0.71 -14.61
CA GLY A 122 -5.92 -0.48 -16.05
C GLY A 122 -7.16 -1.17 -16.63
N ARG A 123 -8.36 -0.68 -16.32
CA ARG A 123 -9.59 -0.96 -17.09
C ARG A 123 -10.41 0.32 -17.23
N GLY A 124 -10.40 0.85 -18.45
CA GLY A 124 -11.49 1.65 -19.00
C GLY A 124 -11.14 3.11 -19.29
N GLY A 125 -10.97 3.44 -20.58
CA GLY A 125 -10.90 4.84 -20.98
C GLY A 125 -10.46 5.10 -22.42
N GLY A 126 -11.02 4.39 -23.40
CA GLY A 126 -10.73 4.61 -24.82
C GLY A 126 -12.01 4.67 -25.66
N ARG A 127 -12.90 5.63 -25.37
CA ARG A 127 -13.93 6.09 -26.32
C ARG A 127 -13.35 7.30 -27.07
N GLY A 128 -13.13 7.12 -28.38
CA GLY A 128 -12.74 8.15 -29.34
C GLY A 128 -12.11 7.43 -30.53
N GLY A 129 -12.74 7.26 -31.68
CA GLY A 129 -13.43 8.28 -32.46
C GLY A 129 -12.50 8.71 -33.59
N GLY A 130 -12.49 7.95 -34.69
CA GLY A 130 -11.68 8.24 -35.88
C GLY A 130 -12.44 7.83 -37.14
N ARG A 131 -13.01 8.83 -37.81
CA ARG A 131 -13.73 8.74 -39.08
C ARG A 131 -12.75 8.43 -40.23
N GLY A 132 -13.18 7.59 -41.17
CA GLY A 132 -13.06 7.92 -42.60
C GLY A 132 -12.12 7.06 -43.49
N GLY A 133 -12.71 6.52 -44.56
CA GLY A 133 -12.07 6.21 -45.85
C GLY A 133 -11.62 4.75 -46.04
N GLY A 134 -12.02 3.98 -47.05
CA GLY A 134 -12.88 4.21 -48.22
C GLY A 134 -12.94 2.96 -49.12
N ARG A 135 -14.03 2.87 -49.88
CA ARG A 135 -14.19 2.33 -51.26
C ARG A 135 -13.57 0.96 -51.63
N GLY A 136 -14.45 0.03 -52.02
CA GLY A 136 -14.44 -0.47 -53.40
C GLY A 136 -14.38 -1.99 -53.64
N GLY A 137 -15.32 -2.48 -54.47
CA GLY A 137 -15.20 -3.70 -55.29
C GLY A 137 -15.89 -4.93 -54.68
N GLY A 138 -17.09 -5.34 -55.11
CA GLY A 138 -17.36 -6.02 -56.38
C GLY A 138 -17.35 -7.53 -56.13
N GLY A 139 -18.48 -8.22 -55.95
CA GLY A 139 -19.37 -8.68 -57.01
C GLY A 139 -19.38 -10.23 -57.04
N PHE A 140 -20.47 -10.80 -57.58
CA PHE A 140 -20.64 -12.19 -58.06
C PHE A 140 -21.34 -13.24 -57.16
N ARG A 141 -22.62 -13.47 -57.52
CA ARG A 141 -23.27 -14.75 -57.94
C ARG A 141 -23.06 -15.95 -57.00
N GLY A 142 -24.07 -16.58 -56.39
CA GLY A 142 -25.33 -17.06 -56.97
C GLY A 142 -25.41 -18.60 -56.77
N ARG A 143 -26.65 -19.12 -56.68
CA ARG A 143 -27.09 -20.54 -56.71
C ARG A 143 -26.99 -21.42 -55.44
N GLY A 144 -28.18 -21.76 -54.93
CA GLY A 144 -28.63 -23.16 -54.89
C GLY A 144 -28.56 -23.91 -53.55
N ALA A 145 -29.73 -24.30 -53.05
CA ALA A 145 -29.96 -25.23 -51.93
C ALA A 145 -29.88 -26.72 -52.42
N PRO A 146 -30.36 -27.79 -51.71
CA PRO A 146 -30.72 -28.01 -50.28
C PRO A 146 -30.25 -29.40 -49.71
N ARG A 147 -30.78 -29.78 -48.52
CA ARG A 147 -30.96 -31.16 -47.94
C ARG A 147 -29.72 -31.81 -47.31
N GLY A 148 -29.80 -32.64 -46.26
CA GLY A 148 -30.90 -33.25 -45.50
C GLY A 148 -30.30 -33.93 -44.25
N GLY A 149 -31.07 -34.16 -43.19
CA GLY A 149 -31.54 -35.50 -42.81
C GLY A 149 -31.47 -35.63 -41.30
#